data_AF-A0A933YZC8-F1
#
_entry.id   AF-A0A933YZC8-F1
#
_cell.length_a   1.000
_cell.length_b   1.000
_cell.length_c   1.000
_cell.angle_alpha   90.00
_cell.angle_beta   90.00
_cell.angle_gamma   90.00
#
_symmetry.space_group_name_H-M   'P 1'
#
loop_
_entity.id
_entity.type
_entity.pdbx_description
1 polymer ?
#
loop_
_entity_poly.entity_id
_entity_poly.type
_entity_poly.pdbx_seq_one_letter_code
_entity_poly.pdbx_strand_id
1 'polypeptide(L)'
;MNRTSLVSILFTATLLATTAFAAQLDKIQFIKISPQDSKAVIRGTDGKMQVIKPGDTVVENVTVKEIIPGRIILEEKTEKGLETIIVRVDGVKTRIERLSRQPEKTPLMMAPVSAIPVSK
;
A
#
# COMPACT_ATOMS: atom_id res chain seq x y z
N MET A 1 38.55 51.51 12.05
CA MET A 1 37.26 52.13 11.67
C MET A 1 36.78 51.45 10.39
N ASN A 2 35.47 51.19 10.30
CA ASN A 2 34.69 50.52 9.22
C ASN A 2 34.38 49.05 9.55
N ARG A 3 33.23 48.72 10.18
CA ARG A 3 31.84 48.64 9.64
C ARG A 3 31.78 47.62 8.49
N THR A 4 31.00 46.55 8.45
CA THR A 4 29.68 46.21 9.03
C THR A 4 29.32 44.77 8.62
N SER A 5 28.39 44.17 9.35
CA SER A 5 27.78 42.84 9.21
C SER A 5 27.49 42.31 7.80
N LEU A 6 27.61 40.99 7.64
CA LEU A 6 26.71 40.22 6.77
C LEU A 6 26.47 38.84 7.38
N VAL A 7 25.29 38.72 8.02
CA VAL A 7 24.77 37.50 8.63
C VAL A 7 24.39 36.54 7.52
N SER A 8 25.20 35.51 7.27
CA SER A 8 24.82 34.39 6.41
C SER A 8 23.82 33.50 7.15
N ILE A 9 22.53 33.76 6.91
CA ILE A 9 21.44 32.84 7.23
C ILE A 9 21.57 31.65 6.27
N LEU A 10 22.28 30.61 6.69
CA LEU A 10 22.32 29.33 6.01
C LEU A 10 21.04 28.57 6.41
N PHE A 11 19.95 28.84 5.69
CA PHE A 11 18.69 28.13 5.84
C PHE A 11 18.86 26.76 5.17
N THR A 12 19.40 25.80 5.93
CA THR A 12 19.57 24.41 5.52
C THR A 12 18.18 23.78 5.38
N ALA A 13 17.57 23.94 4.20
CA ALA A 13 16.35 23.26 3.82
C ALA A 13 16.65 21.77 3.66
N THR A 14 16.60 21.03 4.77
CA THR A 14 16.51 19.57 4.75
C THR A 14 15.16 19.19 4.14
N LEU A 15 15.15 19.07 2.81
CA LEU A 15 14.11 18.32 2.11
C LEU A 15 14.16 16.89 2.62
N LEU A 16 13.25 16.58 3.54
CA LEU A 16 12.87 15.20 3.86
C LEU A 16 12.41 14.56 2.55
N ALA A 17 13.27 13.72 1.98
CA ALA A 17 12.94 12.85 0.87
C ALA A 17 11.83 11.90 1.36
N THR A 18 10.58 12.23 1.03
CA THR A 18 9.46 11.33 1.21
C THR A 18 9.62 10.21 0.19
N THR A 19 10.16 9.08 0.62
CA THR A 19 10.22 7.86 -0.20
C THR A 19 8.81 7.34 -0.40
N ALA A 20 8.19 7.76 -1.50
CA ALA A 20 6.96 7.17 -2.00
C ALA A 20 7.27 5.76 -2.54
N PHE A 21 7.11 4.74 -1.71
CA PHE A 21 7.31 3.32 -2.05
C PHE A 21 6.24 2.75 -3.01
N ALA A 22 5.41 3.60 -3.63
CA ALA A 22 4.37 3.19 -4.57
C ALA A 22 4.88 2.72 -5.94
N ALA A 23 6.15 2.98 -6.29
CA ALA A 23 6.64 2.92 -7.68
C ALA A 23 7.13 1.54 -8.19
N GLN A 24 7.20 0.49 -7.36
CA GLN A 24 7.77 -0.80 -7.81
C GLN A 24 6.76 -1.71 -8.50
N LEU A 25 5.49 -1.73 -8.07
CA LEU A 25 4.44 -2.56 -8.66
C LEU A 25 4.11 -2.17 -10.11
N ASP A 26 4.20 -0.87 -10.43
CA ASP A 26 3.92 -0.35 -11.78
C ASP A 26 4.91 -0.86 -12.84
N LYS A 27 6.09 -1.34 -12.40
CA LYS A 27 7.13 -1.89 -13.27
C LYS A 27 6.96 -3.39 -13.54
N ILE A 28 6.05 -4.05 -12.83
CA ILE A 28 5.77 -5.48 -12.98
C ILE A 28 4.73 -5.66 -14.06
N GLN A 29 5.01 -6.54 -15.02
CA GLN A 29 4.03 -6.85 -16.07
C GLN A 29 3.34 -8.16 -15.73
N PHE A 30 2.02 -8.12 -15.63
CA PHE A 30 1.20 -9.31 -15.43
C PHE A 30 0.83 -9.87 -16.80
N ILE A 31 1.42 -11.02 -17.14
CA ILE A 31 1.39 -11.55 -18.50
C ILE A 31 0.20 -12.51 -18.70
N LYS A 32 -0.05 -13.36 -17.70
CA LYS A 32 -1.12 -14.36 -17.78
C LYS A 32 -1.61 -14.75 -16.40
N ILE A 33 -2.91 -15.03 -16.30
CA ILE A 33 -3.53 -15.65 -15.12
C ILE A 33 -4.03 -17.04 -15.51
N SER A 34 -3.75 -18.03 -14.68
CA SER A 34 -4.36 -19.36 -14.71
C SER A 34 -5.14 -19.57 -13.41
N PRO A 35 -6.43 -19.15 -13.36
CA PRO A 35 -7.21 -19.22 -12.13
C PRO A 35 -7.40 -20.65 -11.64
N GLN A 36 -7.52 -21.60 -12.58
CA GLN A 36 -7.72 -23.03 -12.27
C GLN A 36 -6.56 -23.64 -11.49
N ASP A 37 -5.35 -23.13 -11.69
CA ASP A 37 -4.14 -23.58 -10.99
C ASP A 37 -3.77 -22.66 -9.82
N SER A 38 -4.55 -21.60 -9.58
CA SER A 38 -4.21 -20.49 -8.68
C SER A 38 -2.79 -19.95 -8.93
N LYS A 39 -2.44 -19.74 -10.20
CA LYS A 39 -1.12 -19.25 -10.62
C LYS A 39 -1.22 -18.05 -11.56
N ALA A 40 -0.19 -17.23 -11.55
CA ALA A 40 -0.02 -16.18 -12.54
C ALA A 40 1.44 -16.11 -13.02
N VAL A 41 1.63 -15.65 -14.25
CA VAL A 41 2.95 -15.39 -14.82
C VAL A 41 3.17 -13.89 -14.80
N ILE A 42 4.26 -13.48 -14.18
CA ILE A 42 4.67 -12.07 -14.12
C ILE A 42 6.07 -11.89 -14.70
N ARG A 43 6.32 -10.70 -15.21
CA ARG A 43 7.66 -10.21 -15.51
C ARG A 43 8.08 -9.25 -14.40
N GLY A 44 9.12 -9.63 -13.67
CA GLY A 44 9.72 -8.79 -12.63
C GLY A 44 10.40 -7.55 -13.18
N THR A 45 10.85 -6.69 -12.28
CA THR A 45 11.59 -5.47 -12.62
C THR A 45 12.97 -5.75 -13.21
N ASP A 46 13.50 -6.95 -12.96
CA ASP A 46 14.73 -7.49 -13.54
C ASP A 46 14.52 -8.06 -14.96
N GLY A 47 13.30 -7.98 -15.49
CA GLY A 47 12.92 -8.51 -16.80
C GLY A 47 12.72 -10.03 -16.81
N LYS A 48 12.90 -10.73 -15.68
CA LYS A 48 12.72 -12.17 -15.63
C LYS A 48 11.26 -12.55 -15.52
N MET A 49 10.93 -13.64 -16.18
CA MET A 49 9.60 -14.25 -16.12
C MET A 49 9.56 -15.23 -14.95
N GLN A 50 8.57 -15.11 -14.09
CA GLN A 50 8.36 -16.04 -12.98
C GLN A 50 6.88 -16.37 -12.81
N VAL A 51 6.63 -17.59 -12.34
CA VAL A 51 5.30 -18.04 -11.96
C VAL A 51 5.11 -17.79 -10.48
N ILE A 52 4.02 -17.13 -10.12
CA ILE A 52 3.65 -16.82 -8.74
C ILE A 52 2.36 -17.57 -8.36
N LYS A 53 2.21 -17.87 -7.06
CA LYS A 53 1.03 -18.46 -6.42
C LYS A 53 0.69 -17.71 -5.12
N PRO A 54 -0.50 -17.94 -4.53
CA PRO A 54 -0.81 -17.43 -3.19
C PRO A 54 0.28 -17.75 -2.17
N GLY A 55 0.64 -16.77 -1.36
CA GLY A 55 1.73 -16.80 -0.39
C GLY A 55 3.09 -16.35 -0.94
N ASP A 56 3.27 -16.27 -2.26
CA ASP A 56 4.54 -15.79 -2.84
C ASP A 56 4.69 -14.27 -2.66
N THR A 57 5.94 -13.84 -2.48
CA THR A 57 6.30 -12.42 -2.44
C THR A 57 6.64 -11.95 -3.86
N VAL A 58 5.95 -10.92 -4.32
CA VAL A 58 6.10 -10.39 -5.69
C VAL A 58 7.17 -9.30 -5.75
N VAL A 59 7.15 -8.41 -4.75
CA VAL A 59 8.15 -7.39 -4.45
C VAL A 59 8.24 -7.25 -2.93
N GLU A 60 9.23 -6.51 -2.44
CA GLU A 60 9.41 -6.30 -1.02
C GLU A 60 8.11 -5.79 -0.37
N ASN A 61 7.67 -6.47 0.69
CA ASN A 61 6.43 -6.21 1.42
C ASN A 61 5.10 -6.47 0.68
N VAL A 62 5.11 -7.02 -0.54
CA VAL A 62 3.89 -7.35 -1.29
C VAL A 62 3.75 -8.86 -1.49
N THR A 63 2.70 -9.44 -0.92
CA THR A 63 2.42 -10.88 -0.98
C THR A 63 1.17 -11.17 -1.80
N VAL A 64 1.18 -12.25 -2.58
CA VAL A 64 -0.02 -12.73 -3.27
C VAL A 64 -0.99 -13.33 -2.25
N LYS A 65 -2.19 -12.76 -2.16
CA LYS A 65 -3.25 -13.29 -1.31
C LYS A 65 -4.09 -14.32 -2.04
N GLU A 66 -4.52 -13.97 -3.25
CA GLU A 66 -5.43 -14.80 -4.03
C GLU A 66 -5.30 -14.52 -5.53
N ILE A 67 -5.57 -15.54 -6.35
CA ILE A 67 -5.59 -15.43 -7.80
C ILE A 67 -6.93 -15.97 -8.29
N ILE A 68 -7.74 -15.09 -8.89
CA ILE A 68 -9.10 -15.40 -9.36
C ILE A 68 -9.23 -15.01 -10.85
N PRO A 69 -10.31 -15.41 -11.55
CA PRO A 69 -10.50 -15.03 -12.94
C PRO A 69 -10.43 -13.51 -13.16
N GLY A 70 -9.49 -13.10 -14.03
CA GLY A 70 -9.24 -11.71 -14.42
C GLY A 70 -8.61 -10.82 -13.35
N ARG A 71 -8.33 -11.33 -12.14
CA ARG A 71 -7.82 -10.52 -11.02
C ARG A 71 -6.80 -11.25 -10.16
N ILE A 72 -5.81 -10.50 -9.67
CA ILE A 72 -4.86 -10.95 -8.65
C ILE A 72 -5.02 -10.02 -7.45
N ILE A 73 -5.23 -10.61 -6.28
CA ILE A 73 -5.34 -9.89 -5.02
C ILE A 73 -3.98 -9.99 -4.32
N LEU A 74 -3.39 -8.85 -4.05
CA LEU A 74 -2.12 -8.72 -3.33
C LEU A 74 -2.37 -7.98 -2.01
N GLU A 75 -1.48 -8.23 -1.06
CA GLU A 75 -1.46 -7.54 0.22
C GLU A 75 -0.09 -6.87 0.40
N GLU A 76 -0.09 -5.56 0.64
CA GLU A 76 1.10 -4.75 0.88
C GLU A 76 1.19 -4.39 2.37
N LYS A 77 2.32 -4.71 3.00
CA LYS A 77 2.64 -4.28 4.36
C LYS A 77 3.22 -2.87 4.32
N THR A 78 2.46 -1.91 4.80
CA THR A 78 2.90 -0.51 4.94
C THR A 78 3.05 -0.15 6.42
N GLU A 79 3.68 1.00 6.71
CA GLU A 79 3.75 1.54 8.07
C GLU A 79 2.38 1.81 8.70
N LYS A 80 1.34 2.02 7.87
CA LYS A 80 -0.04 2.26 8.30
C LYS A 80 -0.86 0.99 8.49
N GLY A 81 -0.28 -0.17 8.17
CA GLY A 81 -0.95 -1.47 8.24
C GLY A 81 -1.01 -2.18 6.88
N LEU A 82 -1.92 -3.15 6.78
CA LEU A 82 -2.10 -3.99 5.60
C LEU A 82 -3.01 -3.29 4.58
N GLU A 83 -2.48 -3.02 3.39
CA GLU A 83 -3.24 -2.50 2.25
C GLU A 83 -3.56 -3.63 1.27
N THR A 84 -4.74 -3.59 0.65
CA THR A 84 -5.14 -4.57 -0.37
C THR A 84 -5.01 -3.96 -1.74
N ILE A 85 -4.32 -4.66 -2.64
CA ILE A 85 -4.11 -4.23 -4.02
C ILE A 85 -4.80 -5.24 -4.94
N ILE A 86 -5.66 -4.74 -5.82
CA ILE A 86 -6.35 -5.55 -6.82
C ILE A 86 -5.75 -5.23 -8.18
N VAL A 87 -5.11 -6.23 -8.78
CA VAL A 87 -4.58 -6.14 -10.14
C VAL A 87 -5.56 -6.80 -11.08
N ARG A 88 -6.18 -6.01 -11.96
CA ARG A 88 -7.04 -6.52 -13.04
C ARG A 88 -6.19 -6.77 -14.28
N VAL A 89 -6.35 -7.94 -14.90
CA VAL A 89 -5.59 -8.35 -16.08
C VAL A 89 -6.58 -8.71 -17.19
N ASP A 90 -6.65 -7.83 -18.19
CA ASP A 90 -7.50 -7.96 -19.38
C ASP A 90 -6.61 -8.21 -20.60
N GLY A 91 -6.07 -9.43 -20.70
CA GLY A 91 -5.12 -9.81 -21.75
C GLY A 91 -3.82 -9.02 -21.66
N VAL A 92 -3.66 -7.99 -22.51
CA VAL A 92 -2.47 -7.13 -22.57
C VAL A 92 -2.57 -5.92 -21.64
N LYS A 93 -3.77 -5.56 -21.20
CA LYS A 93 -3.98 -4.39 -20.33
C LYS A 93 -3.96 -4.81 -18.87
N THR A 94 -3.16 -4.11 -18.06
CA THR A 94 -3.14 -4.26 -16.60
C THR A 94 -3.65 -2.97 -15.96
N ARG A 95 -4.54 -3.10 -14.98
CA ARG A 95 -4.98 -1.99 -14.14
C ARG A 95 -4.75 -2.35 -12.68
N ILE A 96 -4.08 -1.46 -11.95
CA ILE A 96 -3.79 -1.63 -10.53
C ILE A 96 -4.72 -0.70 -9.74
N GLU A 97 -5.49 -1.28 -8.83
CA GLU A 97 -6.37 -0.56 -7.90
C GLU A 97 -5.89 -0.80 -6.47
N ARG A 98 -5.59 0.26 -5.72
CA ARG A 98 -5.17 0.18 -4.32
C ARG A 98 -6.34 0.54 -3.40
N LEU A 99 -6.68 -0.34 -2.47
CA LEU A 99 -7.68 -0.11 -1.43
C LEU A 99 -6.97 0.00 -0.08
N SER A 100 -6.93 1.21 0.47
CA SER A 100 -6.47 1.45 1.83
C SER A 100 -7.64 1.22 2.79
N ARG A 101 -7.42 0.42 3.85
CA ARG A 101 -8.39 0.31 4.94
C ARG A 101 -8.31 1.59 5.75
N GLN A 102 -9.33 2.44 5.67
CA GLN A 102 -9.49 3.48 6.68
C GLN A 102 -9.70 2.79 8.04
N PRO A 103 -9.03 3.23 9.11
CA PRO A 103 -9.34 2.72 10.44
C PRO A 103 -10.81 3.03 10.73
N GLU A 104 -11.60 1.98 10.95
CA GLU A 104 -12.97 2.14 11.44
C GLU A 104 -12.89 2.92 12.74
N LYS A 105 -13.41 4.15 12.73
CA LYS A 105 -13.50 4.98 13.93
C LYS A 105 -14.55 4.30 14.81
N THR A 106 -14.10 3.40 15.70
CA THR A 106 -14.98 2.71 16.65
C THR A 106 -15.85 3.78 17.32
N PRO A 107 -17.19 3.73 17.18
CA PRO A 107 -18.05 4.68 17.85
C PRO A 107 -17.78 4.58 19.35
N LEU A 108 -17.44 5.71 19.98
CA LEU A 108 -17.37 5.76 21.44
C LEU A 108 -18.77 5.45 21.96
N MET A 109 -18.98 4.25 22.49
CA MET A 109 -20.23 3.92 23.16
C MET A 109 -20.29 4.76 24.44
N MET A 110 -21.07 5.85 24.41
CA MET A 110 -21.44 6.56 25.63
C MET A 110 -22.33 5.64 26.45
N ALA A 111 -21.83 5.16 27.59
CA ALA A 111 -22.69 4.57 28.60
C ALA A 111 -23.65 5.66 29.11
N PRO A 112 -24.96 5.37 29.26
CA PRO A 112 -25.88 6.32 29.86
C PRO A 112 -25.43 6.62 31.30
N VAL A 113 -25.34 7.92 31.62
CA VAL A 113 -25.17 8.38 33.00
C VAL A 113 -26.34 7.83 33.82
N SER A 114 -26.03 6.91 34.73
CA SER A 114 -27.01 6.35 35.66
C SER A 114 -27.57 7.50 36.51
N ALA A 115 -28.88 7.74 36.38
CA ALA A 115 -29.57 8.80 37.10
C ALA A 115 -29.40 8.65 38.61
N ILE A 116 -29.10 9.75 39.29
CA ILE A 116 -28.99 9.85 40.75
C ILE A 116 -30.39 9.60 41.35
N PRO A 117 -30.58 8.66 42.28
CA PRO A 117 -31.85 8.51 42.97
C PRO A 117 -32.06 9.68 43.93
N VAL A 118 -33.13 10.46 43.71
CA VAL A 118 -33.59 11.48 44.66
C VAL A 118 -34.27 10.77 45.82
N SER A 119 -33.66 10.82 47.01
CA SER A 119 -34.33 10.42 48.26
C SER A 119 -35.40 11.45 48.60
N LYS A 120 -36.61 10.98 48.91
CA LYS A 120 -37.60 11.74 49.67
C LYS A 120 -37.20 11.82 51.14
#